data_AF-A0A699TLW0-F1
#
_entry.id   AF-A0A699TLW0-F1
#
_cell.length_a   1.000
_cell.length_b   1.000
_cell.length_c   1.000
_cell.angle_alpha   90.00
_cell.angle_beta   90.00
_cell.angle_gamma   90.00
#
_symmetry.space_group_name_H-M   'P 1'
#
loop_
_entity.id
_entity.type
_entity.pdbx_description
1 polymer ?
#
loop_
_entity_poly.entity_id
_entity_poly.type
_entity_poly.pdbx_seq_one_letter_code
_entity_poly.pdbx_strand_id
1 'polypeptide(L)'
;MINKGVNAALAARDATKNGDDSHTSGTDSVFSISNCTASNQVKFTTCTLQNDALTWWNSYVKTTTPEEAYAMTWATLKKKMTGKYCPRGEIKKIENEMWNLKVNGTDVVACNRRFQQLALMCSRMFPEEID
;
A
#
# COMPACT_ATOMS: atom_id res chain seq x y z
N MET A 1 -16.21 34.29 13.62
CA MET A 1 -15.32 34.53 12.45
C MET A 1 -14.41 33.34 12.12
N ILE A 2 -14.08 32.45 13.07
CA ILE A 2 -13.15 31.32 12.87
C ILE A 2 -13.70 30.24 11.92
N ASN A 3 -15.01 29.96 11.97
CA ASN A 3 -15.62 28.89 11.16
C ASN A 3 -15.58 29.16 9.65
N LYS A 4 -15.50 30.43 9.22
CA LYS A 4 -15.45 30.78 7.80
C LYS A 4 -14.07 30.50 7.19
N GLY A 5 -13.00 30.67 7.99
CA GLY A 5 -11.63 30.35 7.58
C GLY A 5 -11.38 28.85 7.51
N VAL A 6 -11.93 28.07 8.46
CA VAL A 6 -11.81 26.60 8.46
C VAL A 6 -12.56 25.99 7.28
N ASN A 7 -13.79 26.46 6.98
CA ASN A 7 -14.54 25.96 5.82
C ASN A 7 -13.90 26.35 4.49
N ALA A 8 -13.29 27.53 4.39
CA ALA A 8 -12.55 27.94 3.19
C ALA A 8 -11.27 27.11 2.99
N ALA A 9 -10.55 26.79 4.06
CA ALA A 9 -9.39 25.90 4.00
C ALA A 9 -9.79 24.45 3.65
N LEU A 10 -10.95 23.99 4.12
CA LEU A 10 -11.50 22.67 3.77
C LEU A 10 -11.90 22.61 2.28
N ALA A 11 -12.59 23.64 1.78
CA ALA A 11 -12.97 23.74 0.36
C ALA A 11 -11.75 23.88 -0.58
N ALA A 12 -10.69 24.58 -0.15
CA ALA A 12 -9.44 24.67 -0.92
C ALA A 12 -8.72 23.32 -1.01
N ARG A 13 -8.79 22.48 0.05
CA ARG A 13 -8.24 21.11 0.04
C ARG A 13 -8.97 20.21 -0.96
N ASP A 14 -10.28 20.36 -1.06
CA ASP A 14 -11.11 19.58 -1.98
C ASP A 14 -10.94 20.01 -3.44
N ALA A 15 -10.66 21.30 -3.69
CA ALA A 15 -10.42 21.85 -5.03
C ALA A 15 -9.05 21.50 -5.64
N THR A 16 -8.05 21.10 -4.82
CA THR A 16 -6.74 20.64 -5.31
C THR A 16 -6.70 19.17 -5.71
N LYS A 17 -7.82 18.44 -5.63
CA LYS A 17 -7.94 17.06 -6.10
C LYS A 17 -8.13 17.02 -7.63
N ASN A 18 -7.19 17.64 -8.35
CA ASN A 18 -7.05 17.44 -9.78
C ASN A 18 -6.40 16.08 -9.99
N GLY A 19 -7.15 15.19 -10.63
CA GLY A 19 -6.85 13.78 -10.75
C GLY A 19 -5.46 13.47 -11.31
N ASP A 20 -4.64 12.86 -10.47
CA ASP A 20 -4.06 11.54 -10.75
C ASP A 20 -3.58 10.94 -9.42
N ASP A 21 -4.50 10.69 -8.49
CA ASP A 21 -4.17 10.08 -7.18
C ASP A 21 -4.13 8.55 -7.30
N SER A 22 -3.46 8.00 -8.32
CA SER A 22 -2.99 6.62 -8.18
C SER A 22 -1.78 6.68 -7.28
N HIS A 23 -1.89 6.22 -6.04
CA HIS A 23 -0.69 5.99 -5.24
C HIS A 23 0.03 4.78 -5.86
N THR A 24 0.80 5.03 -6.92
CA THR A 24 1.59 4.03 -7.63
C THR A 24 2.52 3.38 -6.62
N SER A 25 2.42 2.06 -6.44
CA SER A 25 3.46 1.36 -5.67
C SER A 25 4.81 1.67 -6.31
N GLY A 26 5.91 1.66 -5.54
CA GLY A 26 7.23 1.92 -6.10
C GLY A 26 7.54 1.04 -7.33
N THR A 27 6.95 -0.16 -7.37
CA THR A 27 7.01 -1.08 -8.50
C THR A 27 6.18 -0.62 -9.72
N ASP A 28 4.98 -0.07 -9.51
CA ASP A 28 4.18 0.52 -10.60
C ASP A 28 4.93 1.70 -11.26
N SER A 29 5.61 2.54 -10.48
CA SER A 29 6.45 3.62 -11.01
C SER A 29 7.63 3.07 -11.83
N VAL A 30 8.29 2.01 -11.34
CA VAL A 30 9.39 1.35 -12.07
C VAL A 30 8.91 0.81 -13.42
N PHE A 31 7.70 0.25 -13.48
CA PHE A 31 7.12 -0.21 -14.75
C PHE A 31 6.85 0.93 -15.72
N SER A 32 6.32 2.05 -15.23
CA SER A 32 6.10 3.23 -16.06
C SER A 32 7.41 3.80 -16.60
N ILE A 33 8.44 3.94 -15.76
CA ILE A 33 9.74 4.50 -16.16
C ILE A 33 10.44 3.60 -17.19
N SER A 34 10.32 2.28 -17.02
CA SER A 34 10.99 1.29 -17.88
C SER A 34 10.19 0.92 -19.14
N ASN A 35 8.98 1.45 -19.34
CA ASN A 35 8.04 0.99 -20.36
C ASN A 35 7.81 -0.53 -20.32
N CYS A 36 7.69 -1.08 -19.10
CA CYS A 36 7.52 -2.53 -18.91
C CYS A 36 6.16 -2.98 -19.43
N THR A 37 6.16 -3.87 -20.42
CA THR A 37 4.93 -4.46 -20.94
C THR A 37 4.24 -5.33 -19.89
N ALA A 38 2.91 -5.38 -19.93
CA ALA A 38 2.11 -6.20 -19.00
C ALA A 38 2.59 -7.67 -18.92
N SER A 39 3.02 -8.24 -20.05
CA SER A 39 3.56 -9.61 -20.14
C SER A 39 4.87 -9.83 -19.36
N ASN A 40 5.60 -8.76 -19.07
CA ASN A 40 6.91 -8.82 -18.39
C ASN A 40 6.83 -8.38 -16.93
N GLN A 41 5.75 -7.71 -16.50
CA GLN A 41 5.62 -7.18 -15.14
C GLN A 41 5.71 -8.28 -14.06
N VAL A 42 5.01 -9.41 -14.24
CA VAL A 42 5.06 -10.54 -13.29
C VAL A 42 6.46 -11.17 -13.25
N LYS A 43 7.11 -11.34 -14.40
CA LYS A 43 8.49 -11.86 -14.45
C LYS A 43 9.45 -10.93 -13.72
N PHE A 44 9.37 -9.63 -14.00
CA PHE A 44 10.24 -8.63 -13.38
C PHE A 44 10.04 -8.55 -11.87
N THR A 45 8.80 -8.45 -11.40
CA THR A 45 8.49 -8.41 -9.95
C THR A 45 8.97 -9.66 -9.24
N THR A 46 8.73 -10.83 -9.80
CA THR A 46 9.09 -12.10 -9.16
C THR A 46 10.60 -12.29 -9.03
N CYS A 47 11.40 -11.74 -9.96
CA CYS A 47 12.85 -11.68 -9.84
C CYS A 47 13.35 -10.79 -8.69
N THR A 48 12.54 -9.84 -8.21
CA THR A 48 12.90 -8.96 -7.08
C THR A 48 12.51 -9.53 -5.71
N LEU A 49 11.77 -10.64 -5.67
CA LEU A 49 11.33 -11.25 -4.41
C LEU A 49 12.51 -11.83 -3.65
N GLN A 50 12.44 -11.70 -2.32
CA GLN A 50 13.47 -12.19 -1.40
C GLN A 50 12.84 -12.99 -0.27
N ASN A 51 13.64 -13.85 0.37
CA ASN A 51 13.29 -14.59 1.59
C ASN A 51 11.93 -15.32 1.47
N ASP A 52 11.04 -15.09 2.44
CA ASP A 52 9.73 -15.74 2.54
C ASP A 52 8.85 -15.49 1.32
N ALA A 53 8.96 -14.32 0.68
CA ALA A 53 8.18 -13.99 -0.51
C ALA A 53 8.63 -14.80 -1.73
N LEU A 54 9.95 -15.01 -1.86
CA LEU A 54 10.50 -15.86 -2.91
C LEU A 54 10.13 -17.34 -2.69
N THR A 55 10.23 -17.83 -1.44
CA THR A 55 9.83 -19.19 -1.08
C THR A 55 8.36 -19.44 -1.39
N TRP A 56 7.49 -18.48 -1.07
CA TRP A 56 6.07 -18.55 -1.42
C TRP A 56 5.83 -18.58 -2.92
N TRP A 57 6.48 -17.69 -3.69
CA TRP A 57 6.32 -17.65 -5.14
C TRP A 57 6.74 -18.97 -5.80
N ASN A 58 7.87 -19.55 -5.39
CA ASN A 58 8.34 -20.83 -5.90
C ASN A 58 7.36 -21.97 -5.61
N SER A 59 6.74 -21.97 -4.41
CA SER A 59 5.68 -22.92 -4.07
C SER A 59 4.44 -22.72 -4.97
N TYR A 60 4.04 -21.47 -5.18
CA TYR A 60 2.90 -21.13 -6.03
C TYR A 60 3.08 -21.59 -7.49
N VAL A 61 4.26 -21.35 -8.07
CA VAL A 61 4.62 -21.81 -9.41
C VAL A 61 4.59 -23.33 -9.51
N LYS A 62 5.08 -24.03 -8.48
CA LYS A 62 5.05 -25.50 -8.43
C LYS A 62 3.62 -26.07 -8.40
N THR A 63 2.69 -25.37 -7.75
CA THR A 63 1.28 -25.81 -7.64
C THR A 63 0.42 -25.46 -8.85
N THR A 64 0.76 -24.40 -9.59
CA THR A 64 -0.10 -23.83 -10.66
C THR A 64 0.47 -24.08 -12.05
N THR A 65 1.70 -24.62 -12.19
CA THR A 65 2.54 -24.63 -13.40
C THR A 65 3.14 -23.25 -13.76
N PRO A 66 4.35 -23.20 -14.34
CA PRO A 66 4.97 -21.95 -14.77
C PRO A 66 4.14 -21.16 -15.77
N GLU A 67 3.51 -21.82 -16.73
CA GLU A 67 2.74 -21.19 -17.80
C GLU A 67 1.58 -20.38 -17.23
N GLU A 68 0.78 -20.98 -16.35
CA GLU A 68 -0.34 -20.29 -15.70
C GLU A 68 0.14 -19.23 -14.70
N ALA A 69 1.23 -19.50 -13.98
CA ALA A 69 1.77 -18.56 -13.00
C ALA A 69 2.28 -17.27 -13.65
N TYR A 70 2.97 -17.36 -14.79
CA TYR A 70 3.47 -16.19 -15.51
C TYR A 70 2.46 -15.56 -16.48
N ALA A 71 1.37 -16.26 -16.82
CA ALA A 71 0.27 -15.70 -17.60
C ALA A 71 -0.63 -14.74 -16.81
N MET A 72 -0.56 -14.75 -15.48
CA MET A 72 -1.39 -13.85 -14.65
C MET A 72 -1.01 -12.38 -14.84
N THR A 73 -1.95 -11.50 -14.55
CA THR A 73 -1.70 -10.05 -14.55
C THR A 73 -0.97 -9.60 -13.29
N TRP A 74 -0.24 -8.49 -13.38
CA TRP A 74 0.36 -7.85 -12.21
C TRP A 74 -0.67 -7.52 -11.11
N ALA A 75 -1.87 -7.07 -11.49
CA ALA A 75 -2.97 -6.83 -10.54
C ALA A 75 -3.36 -8.10 -9.75
N THR A 76 -3.41 -9.25 -10.43
CA THR A 76 -3.69 -10.54 -9.78
C THR A 76 -2.59 -10.92 -8.79
N LEU A 77 -1.32 -10.72 -9.18
CA LEU A 77 -0.17 -10.96 -8.30
C LEU A 77 -0.20 -10.06 -7.07
N LYS A 78 -0.45 -8.75 -7.25
CA LYS A 78 -0.62 -7.78 -6.14
C LYS A 78 -1.68 -8.26 -5.16
N LYS A 79 -2.86 -8.63 -5.65
CA LYS A 79 -3.96 -9.13 -4.81
C LYS A 79 -3.56 -10.37 -3.99
N LYS A 80 -2.84 -11.33 -4.59
CA LYS A 80 -2.34 -12.52 -3.90
C LYS A 80 -1.32 -12.18 -2.81
N MET A 81 -0.38 -11.28 -3.13
CA MET A 81 0.65 -10.82 -2.19
C MET A 81 0.04 -10.05 -1.02
N THR A 82 -0.87 -9.12 -1.28
CA THR A 82 -1.60 -8.35 -0.25
C THR A 82 -2.42 -9.29 0.63
N GLY A 83 -3.14 -10.26 0.06
CA GLY A 83 -3.91 -11.22 0.86
C GLY A 83 -3.06 -12.05 1.82
N LYS A 84 -1.81 -12.37 1.44
CA LYS A 84 -0.89 -13.17 2.25
C LYS A 84 -0.14 -12.35 3.31
N TYR A 85 0.39 -11.20 2.91
CA TYR A 85 1.32 -10.41 3.73
C TYR A 85 0.69 -9.17 4.37
N CYS A 86 -0.48 -8.76 3.91
CA CYS A 86 -1.27 -7.66 4.47
C CYS A 86 -2.61 -8.17 5.03
N PRO A 87 -2.61 -9.10 6.02
CA PRO A 87 -3.83 -9.68 6.52
C PRO A 87 -4.73 -8.60 7.16
N ARG A 88 -6.02 -8.65 6.84
CA ARG A 88 -7.02 -7.66 7.31
C ARG A 88 -7.13 -7.56 8.83
N GLY A 89 -6.75 -8.60 9.57
CA GLY A 89 -6.71 -8.58 11.04
C GLY A 89 -5.63 -7.65 11.59
N GLU A 90 -4.41 -7.70 11.05
CA GLU A 90 -3.30 -6.84 11.47
C GLU A 90 -3.57 -5.38 11.08
N ILE A 91 -4.13 -5.18 9.90
CA ILE A 91 -4.67 -3.90 9.44
C ILE A 91 -5.65 -3.30 10.46
N LYS A 92 -6.68 -4.06 10.86
CA LYS A 92 -7.68 -3.61 11.84
C LYS A 92 -7.06 -3.28 13.19
N LYS A 93 -6.00 -3.99 13.56
CA LYS A 93 -5.26 -3.72 14.79
C LYS A 93 -4.54 -2.37 14.72
N ILE A 94 -3.88 -2.07 13.60
CA ILE A 94 -3.25 -0.77 13.37
C ILE A 94 -4.30 0.35 13.36
N GLU A 95 -5.42 0.18 12.64
CA GLU A 95 -6.54 1.13 12.61
C GLU A 95 -7.08 1.41 14.02
N ASN A 96 -7.33 0.35 14.80
CA ASN A 96 -7.82 0.48 16.17
C ASN A 96 -6.81 1.18 17.08
N GLU A 97 -5.52 0.89 16.95
CA GLU A 97 -4.49 1.54 17.75
C GLU A 97 -4.39 3.03 17.41
N MET A 98 -4.46 3.37 16.12
CA MET A 98 -4.44 4.73 15.62
C MET A 98 -5.67 5.52 16.09
N TRP A 99 -6.85 4.89 16.09
CA TRP A 99 -8.11 5.49 16.57
C TRP A 99 -8.13 5.73 18.08
N ASN A 100 -7.52 4.83 18.86
CA ASN A 100 -7.47 4.93 20.33
C ASN A 100 -6.23 5.69 20.85
N LEU A 101 -5.40 6.24 19.95
CA LEU A 101 -4.21 6.98 20.31
C LEU A 101 -4.60 8.29 21.02
N LYS A 102 -4.36 8.37 22.34
CA LYS A 102 -4.62 9.58 23.14
C LYS A 102 -3.32 10.33 23.43
N VAL A 103 -3.35 11.65 23.23
CA VAL A 103 -2.27 12.55 23.66
C VAL A 103 -2.44 12.84 25.15
N ASN A 104 -1.50 12.41 25.98
CA ASN A 104 -1.48 12.72 27.41
C ASN A 104 -0.35 13.72 27.71
N GLY A 105 -0.67 14.97 28.07
CA GLY A 105 0.27 15.94 28.65
C GLY A 105 1.57 16.18 27.86
N THR A 106 2.71 16.23 28.54
CA THR A 106 4.06 16.48 28.00
C THR A 106 4.58 15.42 27.03
N ASP A 107 3.82 14.35 26.77
CA ASP A 107 4.19 13.22 25.93
C ASP A 107 3.77 13.36 24.44
N VAL A 108 3.51 14.60 24.00
CA VAL A 108 3.15 14.90 22.59
C VAL A 108 4.17 14.34 21.61
N VAL A 109 5.45 14.36 21.98
CA VAL A 109 6.55 13.85 21.14
C VAL A 109 6.46 12.33 20.97
N ALA A 110 6.20 11.55 22.02
CA ALA A 110 6.07 10.11 21.88
C ALA A 110 4.77 9.72 21.18
N CYS A 111 3.67 10.46 21.42
CA CYS A 111 2.43 10.26 20.69
C CYS A 111 2.61 10.52 19.18
N ASN A 112 3.26 11.62 18.79
CA ASN A 112 3.59 11.89 17.38
C ASN A 112 4.51 10.83 16.79
N ARG A 113 5.52 10.37 17.54
CA ARG A 113 6.39 9.28 17.08
C ARG A 113 5.60 7.99 16.86
N ARG A 114 4.68 7.64 17.75
CA ARG A 114 3.83 6.45 17.62
C ARG A 114 2.86 6.58 16.45
N PHE A 115 2.25 7.75 16.29
CA PHE A 115 1.39 8.07 15.15
C PHE A 115 2.14 7.91 13.83
N GLN A 116 3.35 8.47 13.71
CA GLN A 116 4.19 8.33 12.52
C GLN A 116 4.58 6.87 12.23
N GLN A 117 4.85 6.07 13.26
CA GLN A 117 5.11 4.64 13.10
C GLN A 117 3.88 3.90 12.57
N LEU A 118 2.70 4.14 13.14
CA LEU A 118 1.45 3.52 12.71
C LEU A 118 1.09 3.95 11.28
N ALA A 119 1.24 5.23 10.95
CA ALA A 119 1.03 5.76 9.60
C ALA A 119 1.97 5.10 8.58
N LEU A 120 3.25 4.93 8.91
CA LEU A 120 4.21 4.24 8.05
C LEU A 120 3.85 2.77 7.83
N MET A 121 3.35 2.08 8.87
CA MET A 121 2.87 0.71 8.75
C MET A 121 1.65 0.65 7.81
N CYS A 122 0.70 1.58 7.93
CA CYS A 122 -0.44 1.69 7.01
C CYS A 122 0.01 1.92 5.56
N SER A 123 0.89 2.90 5.29
CA SER A 123 1.35 3.21 3.93
C SER A 123 2.07 2.06 3.23
N ARG A 124 2.68 1.15 4.00
CA ARG A 124 3.34 -0.05 3.45
C ARG A 124 2.40 -1.22 3.26
N MET A 125 1.35 -1.31 4.09
CA MET A 125 0.38 -2.40 4.09
C MET A 125 -0.81 -2.15 3.15
N PHE A 126 -1.00 -0.90 2.75
CA PHE A 126 -2.08 -0.44 1.89
C PHE A 126 -1.58 0.49 0.79
N PRO A 127 -1.26 -0.02 -0.41
CA PRO A 127 -1.54 0.76 -1.59
C PRO A 127 -3.06 0.82 -1.74
N GLU A 128 -3.66 2.02 -1.68
CA GLU A 128 -5.10 2.20 -1.87
C GLU A 128 -5.54 1.52 -3.18
N GLU A 129 -6.38 0.48 -3.09
CA GLU A 129 -7.09 -0.07 -4.24
C GLU A 129 -8.22 0.91 -4.59
N ILE A 130 -8.13 1.52 -5.77
CA ILE A 130 -9.19 2.35 -6.34
C ILE A 130 -10.06 1.42 -7.20
N ASP A 131 -11.34 1.32 -6.85
CA ASP A 131 -12.42 0.65 -7.62
C ASP A 131 -12.74 1.39 -8.93
#